data_AF-A0A967BSP1-F1
#
_entry.id   AF-A0A967BSP1-F1
#
_cell.length_a   1.000
_cell.length_b   1.000
_cell.length_c   1.000
_cell.angle_alpha   90.00
_cell.angle_beta   90.00
_cell.angle_gamma   90.00
#
_symmetry.space_group_name_H-M   'P 1'
#
loop_
_entity.id
_entity.type
_entity.pdbx_description
1 polymer ?
#
loop_
_entity_poly.entity_id
_entity_poly.type
_entity_poly.pdbx_seq_one_letter_code
_entity_poly.pdbx_strand_id
1 'polypeptide(L)'
;MTKISQFLVTLACVGLVGGVAIVNTDKVYASERHNYQGYKYRDGGKYRGRGARSAPYVIHRGPTVVIPHQRTRRYHNTTIYRPHGRWYSGYGRYYADNDAFLWLAFTAITLKVLDNLNENQQRAHESAQVIATTAPVGESIRWNQGSASGSVTTTRDGTSTSGRYCREFQHVVTVGGKKEQAYGVACRQPDGSWEIVSTGAP
;
A
#
# COMPACT_ATOMS: atom_id res chain seq x y z
N MET A 1 -3.35 62.33 -31.43
CA MET A 1 -4.71 61.95 -31.86
C MET A 1 -4.67 60.46 -32.22
N THR A 2 -4.82 59.55 -31.26
CA THR A 2 -6.09 58.93 -30.80
C THR A 2 -6.65 57.86 -31.77
N LYS A 3 -6.40 56.57 -31.43
CA LYS A 3 -7.30 55.39 -31.51
C LYS A 3 -7.64 54.82 -32.92
N ILE A 4 -7.90 53.52 -33.19
CA ILE A 4 -8.34 52.32 -32.44
C ILE A 4 -8.30 51.08 -33.38
N SER A 5 -8.13 49.85 -32.83
CA SER A 5 -8.58 48.50 -33.30
C SER A 5 -8.02 47.94 -34.63
N GLN A 6 -7.58 46.67 -34.77
CA GLN A 6 -8.18 45.42 -34.29
C GLN A 6 -7.08 44.39 -33.96
N PHE A 7 -7.07 43.89 -32.72
CA PHE A 7 -6.46 42.60 -32.39
C PHE A 7 -7.60 41.59 -32.28
N LEU A 8 -7.54 40.55 -33.13
CA LEU A 8 -8.44 39.42 -33.11
C LEU A 8 -8.32 38.68 -31.76
N VAL A 9 -9.45 38.62 -31.07
CA VAL A 9 -9.72 37.74 -29.94
C VAL A 9 -9.82 36.32 -30.49
N THR A 10 -8.92 35.42 -30.07
CA THR A 10 -9.20 33.99 -30.13
C THR A 10 -9.40 33.48 -28.71
N LEU A 11 -10.58 32.90 -28.53
CA LEU A 11 -11.20 32.40 -27.33
C LEU A 11 -10.43 31.19 -26.74
N ALA A 12 -10.30 31.22 -25.42
CA ALA A 12 -10.39 30.10 -24.47
C ALA A 12 -10.02 28.67 -24.93
N CYS A 13 -8.94 28.16 -24.35
CA CYS A 13 -8.93 26.80 -23.77
C CYS A 13 -8.26 26.89 -22.40
N VAL A 14 -9.06 27.21 -21.37
CA VAL A 14 -8.70 26.90 -19.99
C VAL A 14 -8.71 25.37 -19.91
N GLY A 15 -7.54 24.77 -20.06
CA GLY A 15 -7.35 23.36 -19.78
C GLY A 15 -7.64 23.14 -18.30
N LEU A 16 -8.85 22.65 -18.00
CA LEU A 16 -9.15 21.98 -16.74
C LEU A 16 -8.12 20.85 -16.58
N VAL A 17 -7.07 21.12 -15.80
CA VAL A 17 -6.27 20.05 -15.20
C VAL A 17 -7.23 19.34 -14.25
N GLY A 18 -7.92 18.33 -14.78
CA GLY A 18 -8.73 17.41 -14.01
C GLY A 18 -7.80 16.61 -13.11
N GLY A 19 -7.37 17.22 -12.01
CA GLY A 19 -6.83 16.51 -10.88
C GLY A 19 -7.93 15.58 -10.39
N VAL A 20 -7.87 14.32 -10.79
CA VAL A 20 -8.69 13.27 -10.20
C VAL A 20 -8.25 13.20 -8.75
N ALA A 21 -9.02 13.85 -7.87
CA ALA A 21 -8.85 13.71 -6.44
C ALA A 21 -8.89 12.21 -6.13
N ILE A 22 -7.79 11.67 -5.63
CA ILE A 22 -7.79 10.34 -5.05
C ILE A 22 -8.67 10.46 -3.81
N VAL A 23 -9.94 10.08 -3.94
CA VAL A 23 -10.93 10.13 -2.87
C VAL A 23 -10.41 9.29 -1.72
N ASN A 24 -10.01 9.97 -0.64
CA ASN A 24 -9.64 9.35 0.61
C ASN A 24 -10.93 8.82 1.24
N THR A 25 -11.16 7.51 1.15
CA THR A 25 -12.15 6.89 2.03
C THR A 25 -11.52 6.86 3.40
N ASP A 26 -12.00 7.74 4.29
CA ASP A 26 -11.68 7.69 5.72
C ASP A 26 -11.71 6.23 6.19
N LYS A 27 -10.71 5.88 7.00
CA LYS A 27 -10.49 4.56 7.63
C LYS A 27 -11.77 3.72 7.64
N VAL A 28 -11.85 2.74 6.75
CA VAL A 28 -12.99 1.81 6.71
C VAL A 28 -12.83 0.86 7.89
N TYR A 29 -13.27 1.30 9.06
CA TYR A 29 -13.64 0.39 10.13
C TYR A 29 -14.81 -0.43 9.61
N ALA A 30 -14.70 -1.76 9.65
CA ALA A 30 -15.79 -2.66 9.25
C ALA A 30 -17.03 -2.30 10.07
N SER A 31 -17.95 -1.57 9.44
CA SER A 31 -19.24 -1.23 10.03
C SER A 31 -20.09 -2.50 10.09
N GLU A 32 -20.89 -2.53 11.15
CA GLU A 32 -21.63 -3.67 11.65
C GLU A 32 -22.53 -4.30 10.56
N ARG A 33 -22.74 -5.63 10.67
CA ARG A 33 -23.65 -6.51 9.88
C ARG A 33 -23.03 -7.35 8.76
N HIS A 34 -21.88 -7.98 9.00
CA HIS A 34 -21.50 -9.16 8.23
C HIS A 34 -21.44 -10.41 9.11
N ASN A 35 -22.34 -11.36 8.81
CA ASN A 35 -22.48 -12.65 9.47
C ASN A 35 -21.22 -13.48 9.21
N TYR A 36 -20.37 -13.62 10.24
CA TYR A 36 -19.16 -14.41 10.22
C TYR A 36 -19.50 -15.90 10.22
N GLN A 37 -19.76 -16.48 9.04
CA GLN A 37 -19.78 -17.93 8.88
C GLN A 37 -18.40 -18.47 8.53
N GLY A 38 -17.73 -19.00 9.57
CA GLY A 38 -17.15 -20.33 9.51
C GLY A 38 -15.75 -20.50 8.90
N TYR A 39 -14.73 -20.44 9.76
CA TYR A 39 -13.57 -21.34 9.65
C TYR A 39 -13.23 -21.87 11.05
N LYS A 40 -13.53 -23.16 11.29
CA LYS A 40 -13.16 -23.85 12.53
C LYS A 40 -11.69 -24.26 12.44
N TYR A 41 -10.81 -23.59 13.19
CA TYR A 41 -9.51 -24.17 13.50
C TYR A 41 -9.69 -25.27 14.55
N ARG A 42 -9.13 -26.45 14.26
CA ARG A 42 -9.09 -27.61 15.16
C ARG A 42 -8.02 -27.34 16.21
N ASP A 43 -8.39 -26.68 17.31
CA ASP A 43 -7.50 -26.57 18.46
C ASP A 43 -8.27 -26.68 19.78
N GLY A 44 -7.79 -27.57 20.66
CA GLY A 44 -8.39 -27.93 21.94
C GLY A 44 -8.14 -26.91 23.05
N GLY A 45 -8.00 -25.63 22.72
CA GLY A 45 -7.75 -24.54 23.68
C GLY A 45 -9.02 -23.77 24.01
N LYS A 46 -9.64 -24.04 25.16
CA LYS A 46 -10.77 -23.25 25.68
C LYS A 46 -10.32 -21.84 26.06
N TYR A 47 -10.49 -20.86 25.18
CA TYR A 47 -10.37 -19.45 25.55
C TYR A 47 -11.66 -18.96 26.22
N ARG A 48 -11.61 -18.78 27.54
CA ARG A 48 -12.63 -18.07 28.32
C ARG A 48 -12.52 -16.57 28.03
N GLY A 49 -13.63 -15.97 27.59
CA GLY A 49 -13.68 -14.59 27.09
C GLY A 49 -13.53 -13.52 28.16
N ARG A 50 -12.93 -12.39 27.75
CA ARG A 50 -13.09 -11.05 28.34
C ARG A 50 -12.78 -10.00 27.28
N GLY A 51 -13.71 -9.04 27.11
CA GLY A 51 -13.43 -7.66 26.71
C GLY A 51 -13.24 -7.40 25.21
N ALA A 52 -14.09 -6.53 24.67
CA ALA A 52 -14.04 -5.82 23.39
C ALA A 52 -12.73 -5.97 22.61
N ARG A 53 -12.74 -6.76 21.53
CA ARG A 53 -11.62 -6.80 20.58
C ARG A 53 -12.02 -6.02 19.35
N SER A 54 -11.32 -4.91 19.15
CA SER A 54 -11.34 -4.04 17.98
C SER A 54 -11.54 -4.85 16.71
N ALA A 55 -12.51 -4.47 15.87
CA ALA A 55 -12.71 -5.08 14.57
C ALA A 55 -11.37 -5.09 13.77
N PRO A 56 -11.07 -6.16 13.01
CA PRO A 56 -9.85 -6.23 12.21
C PRO A 56 -9.79 -5.03 11.24
N TYR A 57 -8.61 -4.42 11.11
CA TYR A 57 -8.40 -3.28 10.22
C TYR A 57 -8.48 -3.71 8.75
N VAL A 58 -9.41 -3.11 8.00
CA VAL A 58 -9.70 -3.42 6.60
C VAL A 58 -9.17 -2.30 5.71
N ILE A 59 -8.14 -2.61 4.92
CA ILE A 59 -7.53 -1.71 3.92
C ILE A 59 -7.59 -2.32 2.53
N HIS A 60 -8.71 -2.87 2.09
CA HIS A 60 -8.80 -3.51 0.77
C HIS A 60 -10.08 -3.12 0.03
N ARG A 61 -9.95 -2.88 -1.27
CA ARG A 61 -11.05 -3.04 -2.23
C ARG A 61 -11.03 -4.50 -2.68
N GLY A 62 -11.83 -5.36 -2.05
CA GLY A 62 -11.84 -6.81 -2.31
C GLY A 62 -12.28 -7.65 -1.10
N PRO A 63 -12.09 -8.99 -1.15
CA PRO A 63 -12.44 -9.89 -0.04
C PRO A 63 -11.66 -9.55 1.24
N THR A 64 -12.32 -9.66 2.39
CA THR A 64 -11.69 -9.30 3.66
C THR A 64 -10.60 -10.26 4.10
N VAL A 65 -9.35 -9.76 4.10
CA VAL A 65 -8.20 -10.47 4.66
C VAL A 65 -8.16 -10.24 6.17
N VAL A 66 -8.47 -11.28 6.95
CA VAL A 66 -8.30 -11.24 8.41
C VAL A 66 -6.82 -11.38 8.72
N ILE A 67 -6.22 -10.31 9.24
CA ILE A 67 -4.81 -10.30 9.63
C ILE A 67 -4.72 -10.83 11.06
N PRO A 68 -4.01 -11.95 11.31
CA PRO A 68 -3.84 -12.45 12.67
C PRO A 68 -3.10 -11.43 13.54
N HIS A 69 -3.49 -11.32 14.81
CA HIS A 69 -2.89 -10.33 15.74
C HIS A 69 -1.36 -10.44 15.85
N GLN A 70 -0.80 -11.65 15.80
CA GLN A 70 0.64 -11.90 15.80
C GLN A 70 1.35 -11.42 14.52
N ARG A 71 0.58 -11.15 13.46
CA ARG A 71 1.04 -10.58 12.20
C ARG A 71 0.74 -9.07 12.09
N THR A 72 0.46 -8.45 13.23
CA THR A 72 0.33 -7.01 13.39
C THR A 72 1.27 -6.54 14.49
N ARG A 73 1.94 -5.41 14.27
CA ARG A 73 2.72 -4.73 15.32
C ARG A 73 2.71 -3.24 15.08
N ARG A 74 3.04 -2.45 16.11
CA ARG A 74 3.09 -1.00 16.02
C ARG A 74 4.52 -0.52 16.24
N TYR A 75 4.94 0.45 15.43
CA TYR A 75 6.22 1.12 15.56
C TYR A 75 6.00 2.62 15.30
N HIS A 76 6.27 3.47 16.28
CA HIS A 76 5.83 4.87 16.31
C HIS A 76 4.34 5.03 15.94
N ASN A 77 4.04 5.85 14.93
CA ASN A 77 2.69 6.11 14.43
C ASN A 77 2.27 5.11 13.33
N THR A 78 3.13 4.17 12.97
CA THR A 78 2.90 3.21 11.90
C THR A 78 2.40 1.88 12.46
N THR A 79 1.25 1.43 11.96
CA THR A 79 0.79 0.05 12.21
C THR A 79 1.23 -0.83 11.05
N ILE A 80 1.99 -1.86 11.38
CA ILE A 80 2.63 -2.77 10.45
C ILE A 80 1.72 -3.98 10.31
N TYR A 81 1.19 -4.16 9.10
CA TYR A 81 0.28 -5.24 8.73
C TYR A 81 1.03 -6.13 7.74
N ARG A 82 1.35 -7.37 8.10
CA ARG A 82 2.07 -8.25 7.17
C ARG A 82 1.33 -9.57 7.01
N PRO A 83 0.24 -9.66 6.23
CA PRO A 83 -0.57 -10.88 6.11
C PRO A 83 0.21 -12.06 5.53
N HIS A 84 1.02 -11.80 4.49
CA HIS A 84 1.84 -12.79 3.80
C HIS A 84 3.34 -12.47 3.90
N GLY A 85 4.17 -13.45 3.55
CA GLY A 85 5.63 -13.34 3.53
C GLY A 85 6.28 -13.56 4.90
N ARG A 86 7.60 -13.33 4.92
CA ARG A 86 8.51 -13.47 6.06
C ARG A 86 8.32 -12.37 7.07
N TRP A 87 8.43 -12.75 8.34
CA TRP A 87 8.30 -11.86 9.49
C TRP A 87 9.67 -11.52 10.04
N TYR A 88 10.15 -10.30 9.77
CA TYR A 88 11.39 -9.75 10.30
C TYR A 88 11.27 -8.24 10.55
N SER A 89 12.24 -7.70 11.29
CA SER A 89 12.44 -6.27 11.49
C SER A 89 13.06 -5.61 10.24
N GLY A 90 12.81 -4.31 10.11
CA GLY A 90 13.25 -3.54 8.95
C GLY A 90 12.35 -3.70 7.72
N TYR A 91 12.82 -3.13 6.62
CA TYR A 91 12.14 -3.11 5.33
C TYR A 91 13.16 -3.00 4.19
N GLY A 92 13.15 -3.94 3.26
CA GLY A 92 14.11 -3.96 2.14
C GLY A 92 15.55 -4.07 2.63
N ARG A 93 16.39 -3.11 2.22
CA ARG A 93 17.81 -3.00 2.60
C ARG A 93 18.05 -2.44 4.02
N TYR A 94 17.01 -1.94 4.68
CA TYR A 94 17.08 -1.46 6.06
C TYR A 94 16.72 -2.62 6.99
N TYR A 95 17.65 -3.07 7.83
CA TYR A 95 17.48 -4.27 8.65
C TYR A 95 16.88 -3.99 10.05
N ALA A 96 16.92 -2.74 10.49
CA ALA A 96 16.30 -2.28 11.73
C ALA A 96 15.08 -1.42 11.44
N ASP A 97 14.10 -1.43 12.35
CA ASP A 97 12.89 -0.61 12.20
C ASP A 97 13.20 0.88 12.29
N ASN A 98 14.18 1.27 13.11
CA ASN A 98 14.63 2.66 13.24
C ASN A 98 15.09 3.24 11.89
N ASP A 99 15.67 2.42 11.02
CA ASP A 99 16.13 2.86 9.69
C ASP A 99 15.04 2.73 8.62
N ALA A 100 14.06 1.84 8.87
CA ALA A 100 13.03 1.47 7.91
C ALA A 100 11.70 2.20 8.13
N PHE A 101 11.54 2.95 9.23
CA PHE A 101 10.24 3.41 9.74
C PHE A 101 9.40 4.16 8.71
N LEU A 102 10.04 4.84 7.76
CA LEU A 102 9.39 5.56 6.69
C LEU A 102 8.54 4.63 5.79
N TRP A 103 8.96 3.38 5.61
CA TRP A 103 8.36 2.44 4.67
C TRP A 103 7.66 1.23 5.31
N LEU A 104 7.68 1.10 6.65
CA LEU A 104 7.11 -0.08 7.32
C LEU A 104 5.62 -0.31 7.01
N ALA A 105 4.86 0.74 6.66
CA ALA A 105 3.46 0.61 6.27
C ALA A 105 3.26 -0.18 4.97
N PHE A 106 4.23 -0.20 4.05
CA PHE A 106 4.12 -0.90 2.77
C PHE A 106 4.00 -2.42 2.91
N THR A 107 4.30 -2.98 4.09
CA THR A 107 3.98 -4.37 4.44
C THR A 107 2.51 -4.73 4.19
N ALA A 108 1.63 -3.74 4.26
CA ALA A 108 0.21 -3.89 4.01
C ALA A 108 -0.15 -4.14 2.54
N ILE A 109 0.64 -3.65 1.58
CA ILE A 109 0.47 -3.97 0.16
C ILE A 109 1.10 -5.33 -0.08
N THR A 110 0.30 -6.38 0.07
CA THR A 110 0.80 -7.75 0.12
C THR A 110 0.20 -8.61 -0.99
N LEU A 111 0.88 -9.71 -1.31
CA LEU A 111 0.43 -10.74 -2.25
C LEU A 111 0.54 -12.10 -1.57
N LYS A 112 -0.35 -13.04 -1.90
CA LYS A 112 -0.26 -14.40 -1.37
C LYS A 112 1.01 -15.10 -1.82
N VAL A 113 1.48 -14.79 -3.03
CA VAL A 113 2.73 -15.33 -3.58
C VAL A 113 3.96 -15.03 -2.72
N LEU A 114 3.93 -13.98 -1.87
CA LEU A 114 5.03 -13.62 -0.97
C LEU A 114 5.34 -14.71 0.06
N ASP A 115 4.38 -15.58 0.41
CA ASP A 115 4.60 -16.71 1.33
C ASP A 115 5.68 -17.70 0.81
N ASN A 116 5.94 -17.68 -0.50
CA ASN A 116 6.93 -18.55 -1.15
C ASN A 116 8.31 -17.90 -1.27
N LEU A 117 8.47 -16.63 -0.91
CA LEU A 117 9.77 -15.97 -0.94
C LEU A 117 10.62 -16.36 0.27
N ASN A 118 11.93 -16.47 0.08
CA ASN A 118 12.87 -16.39 1.20
C ASN A 118 13.09 -14.93 1.61
N GLU A 119 13.82 -14.71 2.71
CA GLU A 119 14.05 -13.36 3.24
C GLU A 119 14.75 -12.44 2.24
N ASN A 120 15.83 -12.89 1.59
CA ASN A 120 16.58 -12.08 0.60
C ASN A 120 15.70 -11.68 -0.59
N GLN A 121 14.85 -12.59 -1.06
CA GLN A 121 13.91 -12.33 -2.16
C GLN A 121 12.85 -11.31 -1.76
N GLN A 122 12.28 -11.44 -0.57
CA GLN A 122 11.33 -10.46 -0.07
C GLN A 122 11.99 -9.09 0.17
N ARG A 123 13.22 -9.04 0.70
CA ARG A 123 13.96 -7.78 0.85
C ARG A 123 14.27 -7.13 -0.49
N ALA A 124 14.52 -7.90 -1.56
CA ALA A 124 14.69 -7.37 -2.91
C ALA A 124 13.39 -6.72 -3.43
N HIS A 125 12.25 -7.38 -3.21
CA HIS A 125 10.92 -6.80 -3.49
C HIS A 125 10.68 -5.51 -2.71
N GLU A 126 10.86 -5.55 -1.39
CA GLU A 126 10.66 -4.39 -0.51
C GLU A 126 11.59 -3.23 -0.87
N SER A 127 12.82 -3.52 -1.32
CA SER A 127 13.76 -2.50 -1.82
C SER A 127 13.28 -1.84 -3.12
N ALA A 128 12.66 -2.59 -4.02
CA ALA A 128 12.03 -2.01 -5.20
C ALA A 128 10.86 -1.09 -4.83
N GLN A 129 10.10 -1.42 -3.76
CA GLN A 129 9.05 -0.54 -3.24
C GLN A 129 9.63 0.77 -2.70
N VAL A 130 10.72 0.71 -1.93
CA VAL A 130 11.43 1.89 -1.43
C VAL A 130 11.82 2.82 -2.59
N ILE A 131 12.48 2.28 -3.61
CA ILE A 131 12.93 3.07 -4.78
C ILE A 131 11.73 3.68 -5.52
N ALA A 132 10.64 2.92 -5.67
CA ALA A 132 9.43 3.40 -6.32
C ALA A 132 8.79 4.59 -5.58
N THR A 133 9.04 4.79 -4.28
CA THR A 133 8.50 5.95 -3.54
C THR A 133 9.05 7.29 -4.01
N THR A 134 10.19 7.30 -4.69
CA THR A 134 10.86 8.50 -5.21
C THR A 134 11.05 8.49 -6.73
N ALA A 135 10.84 7.36 -7.40
CA ALA A 135 10.97 7.24 -8.85
C ALA A 135 9.95 8.13 -9.61
N PRO A 136 10.20 8.52 -10.86
CA PRO A 136 9.18 9.10 -11.74
C PRO A 136 7.93 8.22 -11.87
N VAL A 137 6.76 8.86 -12.03
CA VAL A 137 5.51 8.16 -12.35
C VAL A 137 5.66 7.44 -13.70
N GLY A 138 5.22 6.18 -13.76
CA GLY A 138 5.37 5.30 -14.93
C GLY A 138 6.70 4.53 -14.97
N GLU A 139 7.69 4.88 -14.13
CA GLU A 139 8.93 4.12 -14.07
C GLU A 139 8.73 2.78 -13.33
N SER A 140 9.06 1.68 -14.02
CA SER A 140 8.96 0.33 -13.48
C SER A 140 10.28 -0.11 -12.86
N ILE A 141 10.34 -0.11 -11.53
CA ILE A 141 11.49 -0.61 -10.76
C ILE A 141 11.47 -2.14 -10.75
N ARG A 142 12.34 -2.75 -11.55
CA ARG A 142 12.48 -4.22 -11.63
C ARG A 142 13.42 -4.74 -10.55
N TRP A 143 13.12 -5.92 -10.03
CA TRP A 143 14.01 -6.66 -9.13
C TRP A 143 14.05 -8.14 -9.52
N ASN A 144 15.18 -8.77 -9.26
CA ASN A 144 15.40 -10.20 -9.45
C ASN A 144 16.29 -10.69 -8.31
N GLN A 145 15.89 -11.80 -7.69
CA GLN A 145 16.68 -12.46 -6.66
C GLN A 145 16.48 -13.98 -6.75
N GLY A 146 17.49 -14.69 -7.25
CA GLY A 146 17.44 -16.15 -7.41
C GLY A 146 16.27 -16.59 -8.30
N SER A 147 15.37 -17.41 -7.75
CA SER A 147 14.20 -17.95 -8.46
C SER A 147 12.97 -17.03 -8.47
N ALA A 148 13.07 -15.83 -7.92
CA ALA A 148 11.96 -14.88 -7.83
C ALA A 148 12.32 -13.54 -8.49
N SER A 149 11.32 -12.91 -9.10
CA SER A 149 11.48 -11.62 -9.75
C SER A 149 10.18 -10.84 -9.72
N GLY A 150 10.25 -9.56 -10.07
CA GLY A 150 9.08 -8.73 -10.12
C GLY A 150 9.37 -7.28 -10.48
N SER A 151 8.34 -6.46 -10.31
CA SER A 151 8.46 -5.02 -10.45
C SER A 151 7.54 -4.28 -9.50
N VAL A 152 7.91 -3.03 -9.22
CA VAL A 152 7.06 -2.05 -8.54
C VAL A 152 7.04 -0.80 -9.39
N THR A 153 5.84 -0.31 -9.73
CA THR A 153 5.65 0.85 -10.59
C THR A 153 4.77 1.85 -9.86
N THR A 154 5.16 3.12 -9.82
CA THR A 154 4.21 4.17 -9.43
C THR A 154 3.33 4.49 -10.63
N THR A 155 2.04 4.19 -10.56
CA THR A 155 1.11 4.41 -11.67
C THR A 155 0.59 5.84 -11.70
N ARG A 156 0.42 6.46 -10.52
CA ARG A 156 -0.06 7.84 -10.36
C ARG A 156 0.45 8.46 -9.07
N ASP A 157 0.48 9.77 -9.00
CA ASP A 157 0.65 10.52 -7.76
C ASP A 157 -0.26 11.75 -7.72
N GLY A 158 -0.33 12.41 -6.57
CA GLY A 158 -1.15 13.59 -6.39
C GLY A 158 -1.30 14.00 -4.93
N THR A 159 -2.20 14.92 -4.66
CA THR A 159 -2.47 15.42 -3.31
C THR A 159 -3.88 15.02 -2.89
N SER A 160 -4.00 14.41 -1.71
CA SER A 160 -5.31 14.09 -1.11
C SER A 160 -6.08 15.35 -0.72
N THR A 161 -7.38 15.21 -0.46
CA THR A 161 -8.24 16.29 0.05
C THR A 161 -7.71 16.91 1.35
N SER A 162 -6.97 16.15 2.16
CA SER A 162 -6.33 16.62 3.39
C SER A 162 -4.94 17.24 3.17
N GLY A 163 -4.53 17.49 1.93
CA GLY A 163 -3.23 18.10 1.59
C GLY A 163 -2.02 17.16 1.65
N ARG A 164 -2.20 15.86 1.89
CA ARG A 164 -1.08 14.89 1.91
C ARG A 164 -0.71 14.43 0.51
N TYR A 165 0.59 14.38 0.21
CA TYR A 165 1.10 13.80 -1.01
C TYR A 165 0.90 12.28 -1.02
N CYS A 166 0.28 11.75 -2.06
CA CYS A 166 -0.06 10.35 -2.19
C CYS A 166 0.44 9.78 -3.52
N ARG A 167 0.74 8.48 -3.52
CA ARG A 167 1.20 7.72 -4.68
C ARG A 167 0.44 6.41 -4.76
N GLU A 168 0.09 6.02 -5.98
CA GLU A 168 -0.47 4.70 -6.29
C GLU A 168 0.63 3.80 -6.85
N PHE A 169 0.71 2.59 -6.32
CA PHE A 169 1.72 1.60 -6.66
C PHE A 169 1.05 0.36 -7.24
N GLN A 170 1.64 -0.15 -8.31
CA GLN A 170 1.37 -1.47 -8.85
C GLN A 170 2.57 -2.38 -8.57
N HIS A 171 2.30 -3.53 -7.98
CA HIS A 171 3.27 -4.55 -7.63
C HIS A 171 3.03 -5.77 -8.50
N VAL A 172 4.10 -6.36 -9.01
CA VAL A 172 4.08 -7.63 -9.72
C VAL A 172 5.16 -8.51 -9.13
N VAL A 173 4.82 -9.73 -8.75
CA VAL A 173 5.78 -10.71 -8.20
C VAL A 173 5.57 -12.06 -8.88
N THR A 174 6.67 -12.67 -9.29
CA THR A 174 6.71 -14.00 -9.90
C THR A 174 7.66 -14.91 -9.12
N VAL A 175 7.17 -16.08 -8.70
CA VAL A 175 7.98 -17.14 -8.06
C VAL A 175 7.40 -18.51 -8.41
N GLY A 176 8.26 -19.47 -8.75
CA GLY A 176 7.82 -20.84 -9.08
C GLY A 176 6.78 -20.90 -10.22
N GLY A 177 6.92 -20.02 -11.22
CA GLY A 177 5.99 -19.91 -12.35
C GLY A 177 4.64 -19.23 -12.03
N LYS A 178 4.37 -18.87 -10.77
CA LYS A 178 3.16 -18.15 -10.35
C LYS A 178 3.43 -16.65 -10.34
N LYS A 179 2.61 -15.90 -11.08
CA LYS A 179 2.64 -14.44 -11.15
C LYS A 179 1.40 -13.87 -10.48
N GLU A 180 1.58 -12.96 -9.53
CA GLU A 180 0.49 -12.20 -8.91
C GLU A 180 0.77 -10.71 -8.98
N GLN A 181 -0.30 -9.91 -8.88
CA GLN A 181 -0.23 -8.45 -8.89
C GLN A 181 -1.13 -7.84 -7.80
N ALA A 182 -0.70 -6.71 -7.27
CA ALA A 182 -1.42 -5.96 -6.24
C ALA A 182 -1.27 -4.47 -6.49
N TYR A 183 -2.24 -3.73 -5.97
CA TYR A 183 -2.27 -2.28 -6.02
C TYR A 183 -2.34 -1.72 -4.61
N GLY A 184 -1.81 -0.53 -4.43
CA GLY A 184 -2.02 0.21 -3.19
C GLY A 184 -1.78 1.69 -3.35
N VAL A 185 -2.50 2.47 -2.54
CA VAL A 185 -2.31 3.92 -2.42
C VAL A 185 -1.67 4.18 -1.07
N ALA A 186 -0.55 4.89 -1.09
CA ALA A 186 0.11 5.35 0.12
C ALA A 186 0.15 6.88 0.14
N CYS A 187 -0.05 7.48 1.30
CA CYS A 187 0.06 8.91 1.52
C CYS A 187 1.16 9.21 2.53
N ARG A 188 1.94 10.26 2.28
CA ARG A 188 3.03 10.68 3.14
C ARG A 188 2.50 11.46 4.35
N GLN A 189 2.96 11.08 5.53
CA GLN A 189 2.65 11.70 6.80
C GLN A 189 3.59 12.89 7.08
N PRO A 190 3.25 13.77 8.05
CA PRO A 190 4.10 14.89 8.44
C PRO A 190 5.50 14.48 8.94
N ASP A 191 5.63 13.30 9.55
CA ASP A 191 6.90 12.73 10.01
C ASP A 191 7.72 12.07 8.88
N GLY A 192 7.23 12.14 7.64
CA GLY A 192 7.84 11.57 6.45
C GLY A 192 7.48 10.11 6.19
N SER A 193 6.87 9.41 7.16
CA SER A 193 6.47 8.02 6.98
C SER A 193 5.31 7.89 6.01
N TRP A 194 5.19 6.72 5.37
CA TRP A 194 4.06 6.41 4.52
C TRP A 194 2.93 5.76 5.31
N GLU A 195 1.70 6.10 4.98
CA GLU A 195 0.50 5.41 5.45
C GLU A 195 -0.22 4.79 4.25
N ILE A 196 -0.55 3.50 4.33
CA ILE A 196 -1.36 2.83 3.31
C ILE A 196 -2.83 3.15 3.57
N VAL A 197 -3.44 3.89 2.64
CA VAL A 197 -4.85 4.31 2.72
C VAL A 197 -5.78 3.39 1.95
N SER A 198 -5.26 2.64 0.97
CA SER A 198 -6.02 1.63 0.23
C SER A 198 -5.08 0.56 -0.31
N THR A 199 -5.54 -0.69 -0.32
CA THR A 199 -4.93 -1.78 -1.12
C THR A 199 -5.98 -2.43 -2.01
N GLY A 200 -5.55 -3.19 -3.00
CA GLY A 200 -6.42 -3.97 -3.87
C GLY A 200 -5.67 -5.12 -4.53
N ALA A 201 -6.38 -6.22 -4.75
CA ALA A 201 -6.05 -7.16 -5.81
C ALA A 201 -6.79 -6.70 -7.09
N PRO A 202 -6.34 -7.08 -8.29
CA PRO A 202 -7.15 -6.91 -9.50
C PRO A 202 -8.53 -7.58 -9.38
#